data_AF-A0A2N4SIE9-F1
#
_entry.id   AF-A0A2N4SIE9-F1
#
_cell.length_a   1.000
_cell.length_b   1.000
_cell.length_c   1.000
_cell.angle_alpha   90.00
_cell.angle_beta   90.00
_cell.angle_gamma   90.00
#
_symmetry.space_group_name_H-M   'P 1'
#
loop_
_entity.id
_entity.type
_entity.pdbx_description
1 polymer ?
#
loop_
_entity_poly.entity_id
_entity_poly.type
_entity_poly.pdbx_seq_one_letter_code
_entity_poly.pdbx_strand_id
1 'polypeptide(L)'
;MKHRATMSRMNEADATLYGLFVAAAVPPFVSALGMMIFVDGAGADAGSILGLALLLSVFSLPVTFILGAPFFMAFRFFNLVRWWSAMGSGVAVVAAIAVYLRAENGLQARDFQIMFLGASSGLAFWAVWRLGGDEAPQSADVDAPHPPGLR
;
A
#
# COMPACT_ATOMS: atom_id res chain seq x y z
N MET A 1 -14.94 -12.56 34.98
CA MET A 1 -15.59 -11.68 33.98
C MET A 1 -14.55 -11.31 32.92
N LYS A 2 -14.67 -11.84 31.70
CA LYS A 2 -13.77 -11.53 30.56
C LYS A 2 -14.38 -10.36 29.79
N HIS A 3 -13.82 -9.16 29.95
CA HIS A 3 -14.09 -8.06 29.03
C HIS A 3 -13.50 -8.42 27.66
N ARG A 4 -14.33 -8.96 26.74
CA ARG A 4 -14.00 -8.89 25.31
C ARG A 4 -14.15 -7.43 24.93
N ALA A 5 -13.03 -6.76 24.72
CA ALA A 5 -13.02 -5.48 24.05
C ALA A 5 -13.62 -5.70 22.65
N THR A 6 -14.77 -5.08 22.40
CA THR A 6 -15.37 -4.95 21.08
C THR A 6 -14.42 -4.06 20.28
N MET A 7 -13.43 -4.66 19.61
CA MET A 7 -12.67 -3.96 18.58
C MET A 7 -13.69 -3.51 17.53
N SER A 8 -13.80 -2.20 17.36
CA SER A 8 -14.62 -1.58 16.33
C SER A 8 -14.17 -2.15 14.99
N ARG A 9 -15.07 -2.84 14.30
CA ARG A 9 -14.80 -3.41 12.97
C ARG A 9 -14.48 -2.27 12.03
N MET A 10 -13.32 -2.37 11.37
CA MET A 10 -12.88 -1.38 10.40
C MET A 10 -13.59 -1.67 9.07
N ASN A 11 -14.22 -0.67 8.45
CA ASN A 11 -14.88 -0.89 7.17
C ASN A 11 -13.85 -1.17 6.08
N GLU A 12 -14.24 -1.91 5.05
CA GLU A 12 -13.36 -2.22 3.91
C GLU A 12 -12.89 -0.96 3.15
N ALA A 13 -13.75 0.05 3.09
CA ALA A 13 -13.40 1.37 2.55
C ALA A 13 -12.27 2.02 3.36
N ASP A 14 -12.34 1.94 4.69
CA ASP A 14 -11.32 2.49 5.58
C ASP A 14 -10.00 1.73 5.39
N ALA A 15 -10.04 0.40 5.28
CA ALA A 15 -8.86 -0.43 5.03
C ALA A 15 -8.17 -0.10 3.70
N THR A 16 -8.95 0.18 2.66
CA THR A 16 -8.44 0.60 1.37
C THR A 16 -7.78 1.97 1.44
N LEU A 17 -8.43 2.94 2.11
CA LEU A 17 -7.87 4.28 2.33
C LEU A 17 -6.56 4.21 3.13
N TYR A 18 -6.55 3.51 4.26
CA TYR A 18 -5.33 3.32 5.06
C TYR A 18 -4.24 2.62 4.27
N GLY A 19 -4.58 1.60 3.48
CA GLY A 19 -3.63 0.92 2.59
C GLY A 19 -2.98 1.89 1.61
N LEU A 20 -3.77 2.75 0.95
CA LEU A 20 -3.25 3.75 0.01
C LEU A 20 -2.36 4.78 0.71
N PHE A 21 -2.73 5.24 1.91
CA PHE A 21 -1.90 6.16 2.70
C PHE A 21 -0.55 5.53 3.09
N VAL A 22 -0.56 4.30 3.59
CA VAL A 22 0.68 3.58 3.95
C VAL A 22 1.55 3.36 2.71
N ALA A 23 0.93 2.95 1.60
CA ALA A 23 1.64 2.74 0.34
C ALA A 23 2.31 4.03 -0.16
N ALA A 24 1.62 5.17 -0.08
CA ALA A 24 2.15 6.48 -0.47
C ALA A 24 3.29 6.97 0.43
N ALA A 25 3.29 6.57 1.71
CA ALA A 25 4.33 6.91 2.67
C ALA A 25 5.60 6.06 2.52
N VAL A 26 5.53 4.86 1.94
CA VAL A 26 6.70 3.96 1.81
C VAL A 26 7.82 4.59 0.96
N PRO A 27 7.60 5.08 -0.29
CA PRO A 27 8.66 5.69 -1.09
C PRO A 27 9.40 6.86 -0.42
N PRO A 28 8.73 7.88 0.15
CA PRO A 28 9.43 9.01 0.77
C PRO A 28 10.23 8.59 2.00
N PHE A 29 9.70 7.69 2.83
CA PHE A 29 10.44 7.20 4.01
C PHE A 29 11.67 6.39 3.62
N VAL A 30 11.54 5.44 2.70
CA VAL A 30 12.68 4.62 2.26
C VAL A 30 13.71 5.47 1.52
N SER A 31 13.29 6.47 0.74
CA SER A 31 14.21 7.37 0.05
C SER A 31 14.97 8.28 1.02
N ALA A 32 14.28 8.84 2.01
CA ALA A 32 14.89 9.68 3.04
C ALA A 32 15.88 8.87 3.89
N LEU A 33 15.53 7.63 4.25
CA LEU A 33 16.40 6.72 4.98
C LEU A 33 17.60 6.26 4.13
N GLY A 34 17.39 6.02 2.83
CA GLY A 34 18.46 5.70 1.89
C GLY A 34 19.49 6.81 1.78
N MET A 35 19.07 8.08 1.75
CA MET A 35 20.01 9.21 1.76
C MET A 35 20.90 9.22 3.00
N MET A 36 20.35 8.88 4.17
CA MET A 36 21.13 8.79 5.41
C MET A 36 22.22 7.71 5.34
N ILE A 37 21.95 6.60 4.67
CA ILE A 37 22.88 5.46 4.60
C ILE A 37 23.94 5.65 3.50
N PHE A 38 23.56 6.21 2.35
CA PHE A 38 24.44 6.26 1.17
C PHE A 38 25.18 7.59 1.00
N VAL A 39 24.78 8.64 1.71
CA VAL A 39 25.46 9.95 1.65
C VAL A 39 26.27 10.12 2.93
N ASP A 40 27.40 9.41 3.00
CA ASP A 40 28.40 9.58 4.05
C ASP A 40 28.84 11.05 4.10
N GLY A 41 28.66 11.71 5.24
CA GLY A 41 29.11 13.08 5.47
C GLY A 41 28.06 14.17 5.26
N ALA A 42 26.84 13.85 4.83
CA ALA A 42 25.73 14.76 5.07
C ALA A 42 25.47 14.77 6.57
N GLY A 43 25.74 15.87 7.25
CA GLY A 43 25.25 16.13 8.62
C GLY A 43 23.73 16.27 8.61
N ALA A 44 23.04 15.24 8.10
CA ALA A 44 21.61 15.18 7.91
C ALA A 44 20.98 15.07 9.29
N ASP A 45 20.62 16.22 9.83
CA ASP A 45 19.81 16.30 11.03
C ASP A 45 18.49 15.56 10.79
N ALA A 46 17.97 14.91 11.83
CA ALA A 46 16.71 14.20 11.79
C ALA A 46 15.57 15.12 11.30
N GLY A 47 15.63 16.41 11.63
CA GLY A 47 14.71 17.42 11.12
C GLY A 47 14.74 17.57 9.59
N SER A 48 15.92 17.53 8.97
CA SER A 48 16.06 17.60 7.51
C SER A 48 15.52 16.35 6.82
N ILE A 49 15.75 15.17 7.40
CA ILE A 49 15.23 13.89 6.89
C ILE A 49 13.71 13.89 6.95
N LEU A 50 13.13 14.29 8.08
CA LEU A 50 11.68 14.36 8.27
C LEU A 50 11.04 15.39 7.33
N GLY A 51 11.70 16.55 7.15
CA GLY A 51 11.27 17.59 6.22
C GLY A 51 11.27 17.11 4.76
N LEU A 52 12.31 16.39 4.34
CA LEU A 52 12.36 15.80 3.00
C LEU A 52 11.31 14.71 2.81
N ALA A 53 11.12 13.82 3.79
CA ALA A 53 10.08 12.79 3.74
C ALA A 53 8.68 13.41 3.64
N LEU A 54 8.41 14.47 4.41
CA LEU A 54 7.15 15.20 4.35
C LEU A 54 6.94 15.86 2.98
N LEU A 55 7.97 16.54 2.46
CA LEU A 55 7.93 17.16 1.14
C LEU A 55 7.64 16.13 0.04
N LEU A 56 8.36 15.00 0.03
CA LEU A 56 8.15 13.93 -0.94
C LEU A 56 6.76 13.27 -0.77
N SER A 57 6.23 13.19 0.44
CA SER A 57 4.89 12.65 0.69
C SER A 57 3.79 13.46 0.02
N VAL A 58 3.93 14.79 -0.04
CA VAL A 58 2.98 15.68 -0.75
C VAL A 58 2.89 15.35 -2.24
N PHE A 59 4.01 14.96 -2.87
CA PHE A 59 4.02 14.55 -4.28
C PHE A 59 3.61 13.09 -4.47
N SER A 60 3.94 12.21 -3.52
CA SER A 60 3.65 10.78 -3.59
C SER A 60 2.16 10.46 -3.43
N LEU A 61 1.46 11.17 -2.54
CA LEU A 61 0.03 10.97 -2.29
C LEU A 61 -0.84 11.07 -3.55
N PRO A 62 -0.88 12.20 -4.28
CA PRO A 62 -1.76 12.33 -5.44
C PRO A 62 -1.46 11.29 -6.51
N VAL A 63 -0.18 10.96 -6.76
CA VAL A 63 0.19 9.90 -7.71
C VAL A 63 -0.35 8.55 -7.27
N THR A 64 -0.21 8.21 -5.98
CA THR A 64 -0.71 6.95 -5.42
C THR A 64 -2.23 6.85 -5.49
N PHE A 65 -2.95 7.95 -5.24
CA PHE A 65 -4.41 7.95 -5.36
C PHE A 65 -4.88 7.90 -6.82
N ILE A 66 -4.27 8.69 -7.71
CA ILE A 66 -4.66 8.77 -9.12
C ILE A 66 -4.38 7.46 -9.85
N LEU A 67 -3.24 6.82 -9.57
CA LEU A 67 -2.85 5.57 -10.25
C LEU A 67 -3.21 4.33 -9.45
N GLY A 68 -2.94 4.32 -8.14
CA GLY A 68 -3.13 3.14 -7.29
C GLY A 68 -4.61 2.76 -7.10
N ALA A 69 -5.49 3.73 -6.90
CA ALA A 69 -6.92 3.46 -6.71
C ALA A 69 -7.58 2.76 -7.92
N PRO A 70 -7.43 3.22 -9.18
CA PRO A 70 -8.02 2.52 -10.32
C PRO A 70 -7.39 1.16 -10.58
N PHE A 71 -6.07 1.01 -10.39
CA PHE A 71 -5.43 -0.31 -10.47
C PHE A 71 -6.02 -1.28 -9.45
N PHE A 72 -6.17 -0.83 -8.20
CA PHE A 72 -6.79 -1.65 -7.15
C PHE A 72 -8.23 -2.04 -7.49
N MET A 73 -9.06 -1.09 -7.94
CA MET A 73 -10.43 -1.40 -8.36
C MET A 73 -10.46 -2.41 -9.51
N ALA A 74 -9.55 -2.29 -10.48
CA ALA A 74 -9.42 -3.26 -11.57
C ALA A 74 -9.04 -4.66 -11.04
N PHE A 75 -8.01 -4.79 -10.20
CA PHE A 75 -7.63 -6.09 -9.64
C PHE A 75 -8.69 -6.71 -8.74
N ARG A 76 -9.41 -5.88 -7.98
CA ARG A 76 -10.55 -6.30 -7.18
C ARG A 76 -11.65 -6.87 -8.05
N PHE A 77 -12.00 -6.19 -9.15
CA PHE A 77 -13.02 -6.64 -10.07
C PHE A 77 -12.75 -8.05 -10.61
N PHE A 78 -11.48 -8.38 -10.88
CA PHE A 78 -11.09 -9.72 -11.35
C PHE A 78 -10.80 -10.72 -10.21
N ASN A 79 -10.99 -10.35 -8.94
CA ASN A 79 -10.62 -11.17 -7.78
C ASN A 79 -9.14 -11.63 -7.80
N LEU A 80 -8.27 -10.76 -8.33
CA LEU A 80 -6.85 -11.01 -8.53
C LEU A 80 -5.98 -10.35 -7.46
N VAL A 81 -6.54 -9.91 -6.33
CA VAL A 81 -5.80 -9.20 -5.26
C VAL A 81 -4.97 -10.18 -4.43
N ARG A 82 -3.91 -10.71 -5.04
CA ARG A 82 -2.87 -11.52 -4.41
C ARG A 82 -1.66 -10.63 -4.13
N TRP A 83 -0.80 -11.05 -3.22
CA TRP A 83 0.40 -10.29 -2.88
C TRP A 83 1.32 -10.04 -4.09
N TRP A 84 1.43 -11.03 -5.00
CA TRP A 84 2.21 -10.89 -6.23
C TRP A 84 1.66 -9.84 -7.20
N SER A 85 0.34 -9.71 -7.33
CA SER A 85 -0.26 -8.72 -8.23
C SER A 85 -0.15 -7.32 -7.67
N ALA A 86 -0.25 -7.15 -6.35
CA ALA A 86 -0.01 -5.87 -5.68
C ALA A 86 1.45 -5.41 -5.83
N MET A 87 2.41 -6.33 -5.68
CA MET A 87 3.81 -6.03 -5.99
C MET A 87 3.99 -5.68 -7.47
N GLY A 88 3.40 -6.48 -8.37
CA GLY A 88 3.48 -6.28 -9.81
C GLY A 88 2.91 -4.92 -10.25
N SER A 89 1.80 -4.49 -9.67
CA SER A 89 1.22 -3.17 -9.97
C SER A 89 2.09 -2.02 -9.48
N GLY A 90 2.69 -2.16 -8.30
CA GLY A 90 3.65 -1.17 -7.80
C GLY A 90 4.88 -1.04 -8.70
N VAL A 91 5.45 -2.17 -9.13
CA VAL A 91 6.54 -2.20 -10.11
C VAL A 91 6.12 -1.59 -11.44
N ALA A 92 4.95 -1.95 -11.97
CA ALA A 92 4.46 -1.48 -13.26
C ALA A 92 4.28 0.05 -13.29
N VAL A 93 3.68 0.62 -12.24
CA VAL A 93 3.49 2.08 -12.13
C VAL A 93 4.83 2.80 -12.10
N VAL A 94 5.77 2.32 -11.28
CA VAL A 94 7.09 2.95 -11.17
C VAL A 94 7.91 2.76 -12.45
N ALA A 95 7.85 1.59 -13.08
CA ALA A 95 8.52 1.33 -14.34
C ALA A 95 7.99 2.26 -15.45
N ALA A 96 6.67 2.47 -15.52
CA ALA A 96 6.06 3.41 -16.46
C ALA A 96 6.55 4.85 -16.22
N ILE A 97 6.63 5.29 -14.96
CA ILE A 97 7.17 6.61 -14.59
C ILE A 97 8.65 6.72 -14.97
N ALA A 98 9.45 5.69 -14.67
CA ALA A 98 10.89 5.68 -14.97
C ALA A 98 11.16 5.74 -16.48
N VAL A 99 10.42 4.97 -17.28
CA VAL A 99 10.50 4.99 -18.75
C VAL A 99 10.09 6.36 -19.28
N TYR A 100 9.01 6.96 -18.76
CA TYR A 100 8.56 8.29 -19.18
C TYR A 100 9.60 9.37 -18.89
N LEU A 101 10.18 9.37 -17.68
CA LEU A 101 11.18 10.37 -17.28
C LEU A 101 12.55 10.17 -17.96
N ARG A 102 12.88 8.96 -18.42
CA ARG A 102 14.18 8.62 -19.03
C ARG A 102 14.10 8.19 -20.49
N ALA A 103 13.04 8.59 -21.20
CA ALA A 103 12.82 8.20 -22.60
C ALA A 103 14.07 8.42 -23.49
N GLU A 104 14.87 9.46 -23.21
CA GLU A 104 16.06 9.81 -24.00
C GLU A 104 17.37 9.19 -23.49
N ASN A 105 17.47 8.83 -22.21
CA ASN A 105 18.74 8.49 -21.55
C ASN A 105 18.93 6.98 -21.31
N GLY A 106 17.94 6.16 -21.65
CA GLY A 106 17.95 4.72 -21.40
C GLY A 106 17.81 4.35 -19.92
N LEU A 107 17.59 3.05 -19.67
CA LEU A 107 17.47 2.50 -18.32
C LEU A 107 18.85 2.33 -17.68
N GLN A 108 19.01 2.82 -16.46
CA GLN A 108 20.21 2.70 -15.64
C GLN A 108 20.00 1.73 -14.48
N ALA A 109 21.09 1.21 -13.91
CA ALA A 109 21.04 0.34 -12.72
C ALA A 109 20.27 0.96 -11.54
N ARG A 110 20.32 2.28 -11.39
CA ARG A 110 19.58 3.03 -10.37
C ARG A 110 18.05 2.93 -10.53
N ASP A 111 17.55 2.72 -11.74
CA ASP A 111 16.11 2.64 -12.00
C ASP A 111 15.50 1.36 -11.41
N PHE A 112 16.29 0.28 -11.32
CA PHE A 112 15.87 -0.94 -10.62
C PHE A 112 15.65 -0.71 -9.13
N GLN A 113 16.43 0.17 -8.49
CA GLN A 113 16.21 0.53 -7.08
C GLN A 113 14.84 1.17 -6.88
N ILE A 114 14.42 2.03 -7.81
CA ILE A 114 13.10 2.68 -7.77
C ILE A 114 12.01 1.63 -7.96
N MET A 115 12.20 0.65 -8.85
CA MET A 115 11.25 -0.47 -9.02
C MET A 115 11.06 -1.27 -7.72
N PHE A 116 12.13 -1.51 -6.94
CA PHE A 116 12.00 -2.13 -5.61
C PHE A 116 11.17 -1.28 -4.65
N LEU A 117 11.27 0.05 -4.70
CA LEU A 117 10.39 0.94 -3.94
C LEU A 117 8.93 0.73 -4.35
N GLY A 118 8.66 0.67 -5.65
CA GLY A 118 7.32 0.36 -6.17
C GLY A 118 6.79 -0.98 -5.65
N ALA A 119 7.61 -2.04 -5.70
CA ALA A 119 7.25 -3.36 -5.19
C ALA A 119 6.93 -3.33 -3.69
N SER A 120 7.76 -2.67 -2.89
CA SER A 120 7.57 -2.54 -1.44
C SER A 120 6.32 -1.75 -1.06
N SER A 121 6.01 -0.69 -1.81
CA SER A 121 4.79 0.11 -1.63
C SER A 121 3.53 -0.72 -1.93
N GLY A 122 3.53 -1.47 -3.04
CA GLY A 122 2.44 -2.39 -3.38
C GLY A 122 2.26 -3.52 -2.37
N LEU A 123 3.36 -4.04 -1.81
CA LEU A 123 3.30 -5.05 -0.76
C LEU A 123 2.75 -4.48 0.56
N ALA A 124 3.18 -3.28 0.94
CA ALA A 124 2.68 -2.58 2.13
C ALA A 124 1.18 -2.26 2.00
N PHE A 125 0.74 -1.80 0.83
CA PHE A 125 -0.67 -1.65 0.50
C PHE A 125 -1.43 -2.95 0.75
N TRP A 126 -0.96 -4.05 0.16
CA TRP A 126 -1.61 -5.35 0.26
C TRP A 126 -1.70 -5.84 1.71
N ALA A 127 -0.63 -5.69 2.49
CA ALA A 127 -0.60 -6.10 3.89
C ALA A 127 -1.65 -5.34 4.73
N VAL A 128 -1.74 -4.01 4.57
CA VAL A 128 -2.72 -3.19 5.31
C VAL A 128 -4.15 -3.48 4.85
N TRP A 129 -4.35 -3.60 3.54
CA TRP A 129 -5.67 -3.92 2.99
C TRP A 129 -6.17 -5.29 3.45
N ARG A 130 -5.29 -6.31 3.45
CA ARG A 130 -5.59 -7.68 3.90
C ARG A 130 -6.11 -7.71 5.35
N LEU A 131 -5.51 -6.91 6.23
CA LEU A 131 -5.91 -6.82 7.64
C LEU A 131 -7.35 -6.34 7.83
N GLY A 132 -7.92 -5.58 6.89
CA GLY A 132 -9.31 -5.14 6.93
C GLY A 132 -10.29 -5.95 6.07
N GLY A 133 -9.80 -6.83 5.19
CA GLY A 133 -10.62 -7.56 4.23
C GLY A 133 -11.06 -8.96 4.67
N ASP A 134 -10.43 -9.56 5.68
CA ASP A 134 -10.71 -10.94 6.11
C ASP A 134 -11.98 -11.05 7.02
N GLU A 135 -12.71 -9.96 7.27
CA GLU A 135 -13.95 -9.96 8.08
C GLU A 135 -15.25 -9.85 7.25
N ALA A 136 -15.67 -10.91 6.56
CA ALA A 136 -17.09 -11.33 6.41
C ALA A 136 -17.22 -12.52 5.44
N PRO A 137 -18.00 -13.57 5.77
CA PRO A 137 -19.37 -13.43 6.29
C PRO A 137 -19.62 -14.22 7.59
N GLN A 138 -19.86 -13.51 8.69
CA GLN A 138 -20.30 -14.12 9.97
C GLN A 138 -21.81 -13.95 10.25
N SER A 139 -22.64 -13.65 9.25
CA SER A 139 -24.08 -13.42 9.46
C SER A 139 -25.01 -14.16 8.51
N ALA A 140 -24.51 -15.02 7.61
CA ALA A 140 -25.39 -15.85 6.79
C ALA A 140 -25.93 -17.10 7.53
N ASP A 141 -25.44 -17.37 8.75
CA ASP A 141 -25.68 -18.65 9.45
C ASP A 141 -26.21 -18.51 10.88
N VAL A 142 -26.59 -17.30 11.33
CA VAL A 142 -27.10 -17.10 12.71
C VAL A 142 -28.63 -16.96 12.79
N ASP A 143 -29.31 -16.76 11.66
CA ASP A 143 -30.78 -16.60 11.60
C ASP A 143 -31.49 -17.67 10.74
N ALA A 144 -30.85 -18.80 10.44
CA ALA A 144 -31.60 -19.93 9.90
C ALA A 144 -32.60 -20.39 10.97
N PRO A 145 -33.93 -20.23 10.76
CA PRO A 145 -34.91 -20.67 11.74
C PRO A 145 -34.73 -22.17 11.95
N HIS A 146 -34.51 -22.58 13.21
CA HIS A 146 -34.54 -23.98 13.59
C HIS A 146 -35.84 -24.59 13.04
N PRO A 147 -35.80 -25.61 12.16
CA PRO A 147 -37.02 -26.21 11.66
C PRO A 147 -37.82 -26.75 12.86
N PRO A 148 -39.07 -26.29 13.06
CA PRO A 148 -39.89 -26.79 14.14
C PRO A 148 -40.30 -28.23 13.83
N GLY A 149 -39.65 -29.19 14.49
CA GLY A 149 -40.17 -30.55 14.60
C GLY A 149 -39.19 -31.63 14.14
N LEU A 150 -38.42 -32.14 15.10
CA LEU A 150 -38.12 -33.57 15.22
C LEU A 150 -38.13 -33.88 16.72
N ARG A 151 -39.31 -34.29 17.21
CA ARG A 151 -39.49 -35.01 18.47
C ARG A 151 -39.60 -36.49 18.16
#